data_AF-A0A9P4XRW0-F1
#
_entry.id   AF-A0A9P4XRW0-F1
#
_cell.length_a   1.000
_cell.length_b   1.000
_cell.length_c   1.000
_cell.angle_alpha   90.00
_cell.angle_beta   90.00
_cell.angle_gamma   90.00
#
_symmetry.space_group_name_H-M   'P 1'
#
loop_
_entity.id
_entity.type
_entity.pdbx_description
1 polymer ?
#
loop_
_entity_poly.entity_id
_entity_poly.type
_entity_poly.pdbx_seq_one_letter_code
_entity_poly.pdbx_strand_id
1 'polypeptide(L)'
;MTTESRGDLLIRLGILPFLISSGHLVPVIGSIHVVTGSYEFPIALLSMICAATSIVDSYDSYKDIPISKRPKKCIWQAWMYSLWLVVLVTTYLTGVETSLRMYRFSLIGLGWGTPCIPLFSPSKGLHLVKPKSLFFEAKSLVVAVCMTYVTADVGMFYGCHERTTAKCTDSSLRARSLCLVILYQFFRETGISLLGARFLYWDLFRYCGHKQLS
;
A
#
# COMPACT_ATOMS: atom_id res chain seq x y z
N MET A 1 3.33 -17.64 -30.54
CA MET A 1 3.47 -18.01 -29.11
C MET A 1 4.84 -17.59 -28.64
N THR A 2 4.95 -16.47 -27.93
CA THR A 2 6.22 -16.03 -27.36
C THR A 2 6.54 -16.88 -26.13
N THR A 3 7.65 -17.60 -26.18
CA THR A 3 8.23 -18.29 -25.03
C THR A 3 8.67 -17.24 -24.02
N GLU A 4 7.82 -16.91 -23.05
CA GLU A 4 8.20 -16.11 -21.87
C GLU A 4 9.39 -16.80 -21.20
N SER A 5 10.53 -16.13 -21.19
CA SER A 5 11.75 -16.65 -20.56
C SER A 5 11.56 -16.71 -19.04
N ARG A 6 12.25 -17.62 -18.34
CA ARG A 6 12.25 -17.66 -16.87
C ARG A 6 12.65 -16.33 -16.21
N GLY A 7 13.44 -15.50 -16.90
CA GLY A 7 13.81 -14.16 -16.44
C GLY A 7 12.61 -13.20 -16.43
N ASP A 8 11.69 -13.35 -17.38
CA ASP A 8 10.49 -12.52 -17.51
C ASP A 8 9.53 -12.74 -16.33
N LEU A 9 9.50 -13.97 -15.80
CA LEU A 9 8.69 -14.33 -14.63
C LEU A 9 9.23 -13.75 -13.32
N LEU A 10 10.56 -13.73 -13.15
CA LEU A 10 11.21 -13.11 -11.99
C LEU A 10 11.01 -11.59 -12.00
N ILE A 11 11.10 -10.96 -13.17
CA ILE A 11 10.83 -9.53 -13.33
C ILE A 11 9.37 -9.23 -12.97
N ARG A 12 8.41 -10.01 -13.47
CA ARG A 12 6.98 -9.79 -13.20
C ARG A 12 6.52 -10.08 -11.78
N LEU A 13 7.16 -11.02 -11.09
CA LEU A 13 6.72 -11.44 -9.75
C LEU A 13 7.53 -10.82 -8.61
N GLY A 14 8.74 -10.34 -8.89
CA GLY A 14 9.61 -9.70 -7.91
C GLY A 14 9.81 -8.22 -8.17
N ILE A 15 10.46 -7.88 -9.29
CA ILE A 15 10.89 -6.50 -9.57
C ILE A 15 9.69 -5.58 -9.79
N LEU A 16 8.69 -6.01 -10.57
CA LEU A 16 7.53 -5.17 -10.87
C LEU A 16 6.67 -4.90 -9.62
N PRO A 17 6.32 -5.89 -8.78
CA PRO A 17 5.65 -5.64 -7.49
C PRO A 17 6.45 -4.73 -6.55
N PHE A 18 7.78 -4.88 -6.52
CA PHE A 18 8.64 -4.01 -5.74
C PHE A 18 8.63 -2.56 -6.24
N LEU A 19 8.70 -2.35 -7.57
CA LEU A 19 8.61 -1.02 -8.19
C LEU A 19 7.24 -0.38 -7.95
N ILE A 20 6.15 -1.15 -8.08
CA ILE A 20 4.79 -0.68 -7.76
C ILE A 20 4.69 -0.31 -6.27
N SER A 21 5.25 -1.14 -5.41
CA SER A 21 5.31 -0.93 -3.96
C SER A 21 6.09 0.33 -3.58
N SER A 22 7.15 0.67 -4.33
CA SER A 22 7.90 1.91 -4.10
C SER A 22 7.04 3.18 -4.26
N GLY A 23 5.96 3.12 -5.06
CA GLY A 23 4.99 4.19 -5.19
C GLY A 23 4.23 4.50 -3.89
N HIS A 24 4.20 3.58 -2.93
CA HIS A 24 3.61 3.81 -1.61
C HIS A 24 4.52 4.55 -0.64
N LEU A 25 5.82 4.66 -0.94
CA LEU A 25 6.79 5.31 -0.05
C LEU A 25 6.65 6.83 -0.05
N VAL A 26 6.24 7.41 -1.20
CA VAL A 26 6.07 8.86 -1.35
C VAL A 26 5.03 9.42 -0.36
N PRO A 27 3.83 8.83 -0.24
CA PRO A 27 2.89 9.19 0.82
C PRO A 27 3.46 9.11 2.24
N VAL A 28 4.23 8.07 2.56
CA VAL A 28 4.78 7.86 3.91
C VAL A 28 5.77 8.98 4.26
N ILE A 29 6.73 9.25 3.36
CA ILE A 29 7.74 10.29 3.54
C ILE A 29 7.08 11.67 3.63
N GLY A 30 6.09 11.94 2.77
CA GLY A 30 5.30 13.17 2.85
C GLY A 30 4.63 13.30 4.21
N SER A 31 3.89 12.30 4.65
CA SER A 31 3.21 12.33 5.95
C SER A 31 4.14 12.52 7.14
N ILE A 32 5.34 11.95 7.12
CA ILE A 32 6.37 12.22 8.14
C ILE A 32 6.80 13.68 8.07
N HIS A 33 7.13 14.18 6.88
CA HIS A 33 7.54 15.57 6.68
C HIS A 33 6.50 16.58 7.15
N VAL A 34 5.20 16.32 6.93
CA VAL A 34 4.11 17.17 7.44
C VAL A 34 4.20 17.31 8.96
N VAL A 35 4.48 16.21 9.65
CA VAL A 35 4.46 16.15 11.11
C VAL A 35 5.76 16.65 11.72
N THR A 36 6.90 16.28 11.15
CA THR A 36 8.23 16.58 11.72
C THR A 36 8.83 17.87 11.15
N GLY A 37 8.43 18.30 9.95
CA GLY A 37 9.08 19.37 9.18
C GLY A 37 10.42 18.96 8.55
N SER A 38 10.84 17.70 8.70
CA SER A 38 12.12 17.17 8.19
C SER A 38 11.87 16.08 7.14
N TYR A 39 12.71 16.02 6.10
CA TYR A 39 12.72 14.87 5.20
C TYR A 39 13.53 13.76 5.84
N GLU A 40 12.83 12.76 6.38
CA GLU A 40 13.45 11.60 6.98
C GLU A 40 13.00 10.32 6.28
N PHE A 41 13.94 9.39 6.18
CA PHE A 41 13.72 8.10 5.57
C PHE A 41 13.80 7.04 6.66
N PRO A 42 12.71 6.79 7.41
CA PRO A 42 12.70 5.74 8.41
C PRO A 42 12.76 4.39 7.71
N ILE A 43 13.98 3.89 7.51
CA ILE A 43 14.27 2.72 6.68
C ILE A 43 13.42 1.54 7.13
N ALA A 44 13.31 1.30 8.45
CA ALA A 44 12.52 0.21 8.98
C ALA A 44 11.02 0.32 8.59
N LEU A 45 10.41 1.50 8.75
CA LEU A 45 9.00 1.72 8.40
C LEU A 45 8.77 1.60 6.89
N LEU A 46 9.63 2.22 6.09
CA LEU A 46 9.55 2.16 4.63
C LEU A 46 9.72 0.73 4.12
N SER A 47 10.66 -0.03 4.69
CA SER A 47 10.87 -1.44 4.38
C SER A 47 9.68 -2.31 4.79
N MET A 48 9.06 -2.05 5.95
CA MET A 48 7.87 -2.78 6.40
C MET A 48 6.71 -2.61 5.43
N ILE A 49 6.39 -1.34 5.08
CA ILE A 49 5.30 -1.01 4.16
C ILE A 49 5.59 -1.59 2.78
N CYS A 50 6.79 -1.40 2.25
CA CYS A 50 7.18 -1.91 0.94
C CYS A 50 7.09 -3.44 0.85
N ALA A 51 7.59 -4.15 1.87
CA ALA A 51 7.55 -5.60 1.90
C ALA A 51 6.12 -6.13 2.00
N ALA A 52 5.28 -5.52 2.83
CA ALA A 52 3.88 -5.93 2.96
C ALA A 52 3.06 -5.68 1.68
N THR A 53 3.25 -4.53 1.02
CA THR A 53 2.58 -4.28 -0.27
C THR A 53 3.10 -5.22 -1.35
N SER A 54 4.41 -5.50 -1.36
CA SER A 54 5.00 -6.48 -2.29
C SER A 54 4.45 -7.88 -2.08
N ILE A 55 4.21 -8.31 -0.83
CA ILE A 55 3.57 -9.60 -0.52
C ILE A 55 2.19 -9.68 -1.17
N VAL A 56 1.37 -8.64 -1.00
CA VAL A 56 0.00 -8.59 -1.53
C VAL A 56 0.03 -8.61 -3.07
N ASP A 57 0.82 -7.74 -3.69
CA ASP A 57 0.91 -7.61 -5.15
C ASP A 57 1.50 -8.86 -5.81
N SER A 58 2.57 -9.42 -5.25
CA SER A 58 3.14 -10.69 -5.73
C SER A 58 2.12 -11.83 -5.61
N TYR A 59 1.33 -11.88 -4.53
CA TYR A 59 0.37 -12.95 -4.29
C TYR A 59 -0.85 -12.86 -5.22
N ASP A 60 -1.39 -11.66 -5.48
CA ASP A 60 -2.47 -11.47 -6.47
C ASP A 60 -1.96 -11.84 -7.87
N SER A 61 -0.76 -11.34 -8.25
CA SER A 61 -0.12 -11.66 -9.53
C SER A 61 0.12 -13.17 -9.71
N TYR A 62 0.57 -13.86 -8.66
CA TYR A 62 0.81 -15.31 -8.70
C TYR A 62 -0.47 -16.11 -8.92
N LYS A 63 -1.61 -15.65 -8.37
CA LYS A 63 -2.91 -16.31 -8.54
C LYS A 63 -3.42 -16.21 -9.98
N ASP A 64 -3.20 -15.07 -10.62
CA ASP A 64 -3.68 -14.79 -11.97
C ASP A 64 -2.86 -15.52 -13.06
N ILE A 65 -1.66 -16.03 -12.73
CA ILE A 65 -0.86 -16.82 -13.66
C ILE A 65 -1.41 -18.26 -13.78
N PRO A 66 -1.61 -18.77 -15.01
CA PRO A 66 -2.01 -20.16 -15.26
C PRO A 66 -1.03 -21.16 -14.63
N ILE A 67 -1.55 -22.27 -14.10
CA ILE A 67 -0.75 -23.27 -13.35
C ILE A 67 0.50 -23.73 -14.13
N SER A 68 0.37 -23.92 -15.45
CA SER A 68 1.47 -24.34 -16.34
C SER A 68 2.61 -23.32 -16.47
N LYS A 69 2.34 -22.04 -16.17
CA LYS A 69 3.30 -20.93 -16.27
C LYS A 69 3.80 -20.44 -14.91
N ARG A 70 3.34 -21.01 -13.80
CA ARG A 70 3.75 -20.56 -12.46
C ARG A 70 5.24 -20.84 -12.23
N PRO A 71 5.94 -19.97 -11.46
CA PRO A 71 7.31 -20.27 -11.07
C PRO A 71 7.35 -21.54 -10.24
N LYS A 72 8.53 -22.17 -10.20
CA LYS A 72 8.78 -23.32 -9.32
C LYS A 72 8.40 -22.97 -7.88
N LYS A 73 7.71 -23.90 -7.21
CA LYS A 73 7.22 -23.72 -5.84
C LYS A 73 8.32 -23.25 -4.87
N CYS A 74 9.54 -23.77 -5.00
CA CYS A 74 10.68 -23.37 -4.18
C CYS A 74 11.08 -21.90 -4.35
N ILE A 75 11.11 -21.39 -5.58
CA ILE A 75 11.47 -19.99 -5.88
C ILE A 75 10.39 -19.06 -5.31
N TRP A 76 9.12 -19.42 -5.53
CA TRP A 76 7.99 -18.68 -4.99
C TRP A 76 8.01 -18.64 -3.45
N GLN A 77 8.25 -19.79 -2.80
CA GLN A 77 8.34 -19.88 -1.35
C GLN A 77 9.53 -19.06 -0.81
N ALA A 78 10.70 -19.16 -1.43
CA ALA A 78 11.87 -18.38 -1.03
C ALA A 78 11.60 -16.87 -1.11
N TRP A 79 10.97 -16.40 -2.19
CA TRP A 79 10.54 -15.00 -2.33
C TRP A 79 9.57 -14.59 -1.22
N MET A 80 8.49 -15.33 -1.01
CA MET A 80 7.51 -15.01 0.01
C MET A 80 8.12 -15.03 1.42
N TYR A 81 8.97 -16.00 1.75
CA TYR A 81 9.65 -16.05 3.03
C TYR A 81 10.63 -14.90 3.23
N SER A 82 11.36 -14.48 2.19
CA SER A 82 12.23 -13.31 2.29
C SER A 82 11.44 -12.03 2.61
N LEU A 83 10.28 -11.82 1.97
CA LEU A 83 9.45 -10.66 2.26
C LEU A 83 8.85 -10.73 3.68
N TRP A 84 8.36 -11.89 4.11
CA TRP A 84 7.88 -12.08 5.48
C TRP A 84 8.96 -11.84 6.52
N LEU A 85 10.20 -12.29 6.26
CA LEU A 85 11.33 -12.02 7.14
C LEU A 85 11.60 -10.52 7.26
N VAL A 86 11.56 -9.77 6.15
CA VAL A 86 11.68 -8.30 6.17
C VAL A 86 10.56 -7.68 7.00
N VAL A 87 9.31 -8.10 6.82
CA VAL A 87 8.17 -7.61 7.62
C VAL A 87 8.37 -7.87 9.11
N LEU A 88 8.83 -9.06 9.49
CA LEU A 88 9.08 -9.42 10.90
C LEU A 88 10.20 -8.57 11.52
N VAL A 89 11.34 -8.45 10.85
CA VAL A 89 12.48 -7.66 11.33
C VAL A 89 12.10 -6.19 11.46
N THR A 90 11.40 -5.65 10.45
CA THR A 90 11.01 -4.23 10.45
C THR A 90 9.87 -3.93 11.42
N THR A 91 8.98 -4.89 11.70
CA THR A 91 7.99 -4.80 12.79
C THR A 91 8.67 -4.63 14.14
N TYR A 92 9.69 -5.44 14.41
CA TYR A 92 10.46 -5.33 15.64
C TYR A 92 11.14 -3.95 15.76
N LEU A 93 11.74 -3.45 14.67
CA LEU A 93 12.45 -2.18 14.67
C LEU A 93 11.54 -0.94 14.72
N THR A 94 10.32 -1.01 14.19
CA THR A 94 9.38 0.13 14.14
C THR A 94 8.47 0.25 15.37
N GLY A 95 8.44 -0.77 16.22
CA GLY A 95 7.60 -0.84 17.41
C GLY A 95 6.21 -1.43 17.14
N VAL A 96 5.74 -2.24 18.10
CA VAL A 96 4.51 -3.04 17.98
C VAL A 96 3.27 -2.17 17.74
N GLU A 97 3.18 -0.98 18.35
CA GLU A 97 2.02 -0.09 18.17
C GLU A 97 1.89 0.44 16.73
N THR A 98 3.01 0.86 16.14
CA THR A 98 3.08 1.31 14.74
C THR A 98 2.66 0.19 13.80
N SER A 99 3.18 -1.02 14.01
CA SER A 99 2.85 -2.19 13.19
C SER A 99 1.40 -2.65 13.36
N LEU A 100 0.83 -2.60 14.57
CA LEU A 100 -0.58 -2.95 14.80
C LEU A 100 -1.53 -2.05 13.99
N ARG A 101 -1.24 -0.75 13.91
CA ARG A 101 -2.02 0.17 13.07
C ARG A 101 -1.98 -0.22 11.60
N MET A 102 -0.78 -0.52 11.09
CA MET A 102 -0.60 -1.01 9.73
C MET A 102 -1.43 -2.28 9.49
N TYR A 103 -1.27 -3.29 10.35
CA TYR A 103 -1.93 -4.59 10.19
C TYR A 103 -3.45 -4.51 10.22
N ARG A 104 -4.02 -3.64 11.06
CA ARG A 104 -5.48 -3.43 11.12
C ARG A 104 -6.06 -3.06 9.75
N PHE A 105 -5.41 -2.16 9.03
CA PHE A 105 -5.87 -1.73 7.70
C PHE A 105 -5.44 -2.69 6.59
N SER A 106 -4.31 -3.39 6.74
CA SER A 106 -3.91 -4.47 5.82
C SER A 106 -4.91 -5.63 5.82
N LEU A 107 -5.45 -6.02 6.98
CA LEU A 107 -6.48 -7.07 7.08
C LEU A 107 -7.77 -6.70 6.32
N ILE A 108 -8.17 -5.42 6.38
CA ILE A 108 -9.33 -4.92 5.63
C ILE A 108 -9.06 -5.03 4.12
N GLY A 109 -7.85 -4.66 3.68
CA GLY A 109 -7.42 -4.82 2.29
C GLY A 109 -7.44 -6.27 1.80
N LEU A 110 -6.94 -7.20 2.62
CA LEU A 110 -6.94 -8.65 2.32
C LEU A 110 -8.37 -9.22 2.24
N GLY A 111 -9.26 -8.78 3.14
CA GLY A 111 -10.67 -9.15 3.11
C GLY A 111 -11.35 -8.75 1.80
N TRP A 112 -10.96 -7.62 1.22
CA TRP A 112 -11.54 -7.09 -0.03
C TRP A 112 -11.17 -7.91 -1.28
N GLY A 113 -10.00 -8.54 -1.27
CA GLY A 113 -9.53 -9.42 -2.35
C GLY A 113 -10.08 -10.86 -2.28
N THR A 114 -10.70 -11.23 -1.16
CA THR A 114 -11.15 -12.59 -0.87
C THR A 114 -12.64 -12.74 -1.19
N PRO A 115 -13.09 -13.82 -1.86
CA PRO A 115 -14.51 -14.07 -2.07
C PRO A 115 -15.19 -14.39 -0.74
N CYS A 116 -15.95 -13.43 -0.22
CA CYS A 116 -16.58 -13.51 1.11
C CYS A 116 -18.06 -13.12 1.11
N ILE A 117 -18.58 -12.56 0.01
CA ILE A 117 -19.99 -12.16 -0.08
C ILE A 117 -20.78 -13.30 -0.73
N PRO A 118 -21.72 -13.95 -0.01
CA PRO A 118 -22.59 -14.95 -0.61
C PRO A 118 -23.59 -14.29 -1.56
N LEU A 119 -23.63 -14.74 -2.80
CA LEU A 119 -24.54 -14.24 -3.82
C LEU A 119 -25.29 -15.41 -4.45
N PHE A 120 -26.60 -15.29 -4.54
CA PHE A 120 -27.44 -16.31 -5.14
C PHE A 120 -27.63 -16.03 -6.63
N SER A 121 -27.36 -17.03 -7.47
CA SER A 121 -27.64 -16.97 -8.90
C SER A 121 -28.61 -18.10 -9.29
N PRO A 122 -29.65 -17.82 -10.10
CA PRO A 122 -30.61 -18.84 -10.54
C PRO A 122 -29.98 -20.05 -11.25
N SER A 123 -28.83 -19.86 -11.90
CA SER A 123 -28.13 -20.90 -12.66
C SER A 123 -26.99 -21.60 -11.91
N LYS A 124 -26.44 -20.97 -10.86
CA LYS A 124 -25.25 -21.47 -10.14
C LYS A 124 -25.48 -21.70 -8.64
N GLY A 125 -26.67 -21.38 -8.12
CA GLY A 125 -26.97 -21.42 -6.70
C GLY A 125 -26.18 -20.38 -5.89
N LEU A 126 -25.95 -20.68 -4.61
CA LEU A 126 -25.17 -19.85 -3.69
C LEU A 126 -23.68 -19.96 -4.02
N HIS A 127 -23.05 -18.84 -4.37
CA HIS A 127 -21.61 -18.79 -4.62
C HIS A 127 -21.00 -17.55 -3.99
N LEU A 128 -19.72 -17.62 -3.63
CA LEU A 128 -19.01 -16.50 -3.00
C LEU A 128 -18.40 -15.61 -4.07
N VAL A 129 -18.71 -14.31 -4.01
CA VAL A 129 -18.18 -13.28 -4.89
C VAL A 129 -17.20 -12.40 -4.11
N LYS A 130 -16.15 -11.93 -4.80
CA LYS A 130 -15.22 -10.96 -4.22
C LYS A 130 -15.93 -9.61 -4.08
N PRO A 131 -15.78 -8.89 -2.94
CA PRO A 131 -16.29 -7.53 -2.82
C PRO A 131 -15.86 -6.62 -3.98
N LYS A 132 -14.60 -6.76 -4.42
CA LYS A 132 -14.07 -6.01 -5.58
C LYS A 132 -14.87 -6.16 -6.88
N SER A 133 -15.61 -7.26 -7.04
CA SER A 133 -16.42 -7.52 -8.24
C SER A 133 -17.83 -6.93 -8.18
N LEU A 134 -18.30 -6.55 -6.99
CA LEU A 134 -19.64 -5.97 -6.80
C LEU A 134 -19.63 -4.44 -6.80
N PHE A 135 -18.54 -3.86 -6.28
CA PHE A 135 -18.48 -2.43 -5.99
C PHE A 135 -17.79 -1.59 -7.07
N PHE A 136 -17.42 -2.17 -8.22
CA PHE A 136 -16.81 -1.48 -9.39
C PHE A 136 -15.86 -0.32 -9.00
N GLU A 137 -16.24 0.94 -9.22
CA GLU A 137 -15.43 2.13 -8.92
C GLU A 137 -15.25 2.41 -7.41
N ALA A 138 -16.23 2.03 -6.59
CA ALA A 138 -16.10 2.13 -5.13
C ALA A 138 -15.00 1.21 -4.58
N LYS A 139 -14.57 0.18 -5.34
CA LYS A 139 -13.36 -0.59 -5.04
C LYS A 139 -12.15 0.33 -4.97
N SER A 140 -11.95 1.21 -5.96
CA SER A 140 -10.77 2.06 -6.04
C SER A 140 -10.71 3.05 -4.89
N LEU A 141 -11.87 3.57 -4.47
CA LEU A 141 -11.98 4.43 -3.30
C LEU A 141 -11.66 3.69 -2.00
N VAL A 142 -12.22 2.50 -1.78
CA VAL A 142 -11.97 1.71 -0.57
C VAL A 142 -10.49 1.31 -0.45
N VAL A 143 -9.89 0.86 -1.55
CA VAL A 143 -8.46 0.54 -1.61
C VAL A 143 -7.62 1.79 -1.35
N ALA A 144 -7.97 2.92 -1.95
CA ALA A 144 -7.26 4.18 -1.72
C ALA A 144 -7.31 4.61 -0.25
N VAL A 145 -8.47 4.51 0.40
CA VAL A 145 -8.64 4.81 1.83
C VAL A 145 -7.80 3.86 2.69
N CYS A 146 -7.91 2.55 2.48
CA CYS A 146 -7.13 1.57 3.25
C CYS A 146 -5.63 1.80 3.09
N MET A 147 -5.16 2.00 1.86
CA MET A 147 -3.75 2.26 1.59
C MET A 147 -3.29 3.59 2.15
N THR A 148 -4.16 4.59 2.23
CA THR A 148 -3.86 5.87 2.88
C THR A 148 -3.67 5.68 4.38
N TYR A 149 -4.51 4.90 5.05
CA TYR A 149 -4.30 4.60 6.45
C TYR A 149 -3.02 3.78 6.68
N VAL A 150 -2.72 2.81 5.83
CA VAL A 150 -1.47 2.03 5.89
C VAL A 150 -0.23 2.91 5.68
N THR A 151 -0.29 3.91 4.80
CA THR A 151 0.88 4.75 4.49
C THR A 151 0.93 6.03 5.33
N ALA A 152 -0.05 6.91 5.17
CA ALA A 152 -0.05 8.24 5.73
C ALA A 152 -0.32 8.24 7.24
N ASP A 153 -1.32 7.49 7.71
CA ASP A 153 -1.65 7.46 9.15
C ASP A 153 -0.53 6.79 9.96
N VAL A 154 0.01 5.67 9.46
CA VAL A 154 1.16 5.00 10.09
C VAL A 154 2.40 5.90 10.06
N GLY A 155 2.69 6.58 8.94
CA GLY A 155 3.80 7.51 8.82
C GLY A 155 3.70 8.70 9.78
N MET A 156 2.50 9.31 9.87
CA MET A 156 2.24 10.38 10.84
C MET A 156 2.38 9.87 12.28
N PHE A 157 1.79 8.72 12.60
CA PHE A 157 1.88 8.13 13.95
C PHE A 157 3.33 7.86 14.35
N TYR A 158 4.12 7.27 13.46
CA TYR A 158 5.54 7.01 13.70
C TYR A 158 6.32 8.30 13.97
N GLY A 159 6.19 9.31 13.12
CA GLY A 159 6.87 10.61 13.31
C GLY A 159 6.41 11.35 14.58
N CYS A 160 5.14 11.18 14.96
CA CYS A 160 4.57 11.73 16.17
C CYS A 160 5.09 11.07 17.45
N HIS A 161 5.20 9.75 17.45
CA HIS A 161 5.53 8.96 18.63
C HIS A 161 7.03 8.99 18.93
N GLU A 162 7.88 8.95 17.92
CA GLU A 162 9.34 8.93 18.14
C GLU A 162 9.96 10.28 18.47
N ARG A 163 9.39 11.44 18.05
CA ARG A 163 10.16 12.71 18.08
C ARG A 163 9.45 13.99 18.49
N THR A 164 8.18 14.22 18.14
CA THR A 164 7.56 15.53 18.39
C THR A 164 6.09 15.41 18.77
N THR A 165 5.79 15.58 20.06
CA THR A 165 4.41 15.69 20.59
C THR A 165 3.69 16.96 20.13
N ALA A 166 4.42 18.03 19.79
CA ALA A 166 3.88 19.38 19.61
C ALA A 166 3.03 19.61 18.34
N LYS A 167 3.24 18.84 17.26
CA LYS A 167 2.51 19.02 15.97
C LYS A 167 1.44 17.95 15.70
N CYS A 168 1.32 16.97 16.59
CA CYS A 168 0.48 15.78 16.39
C CYS A 168 -0.96 15.93 16.87
N THR A 169 -1.27 17.04 17.51
CA THR A 169 -2.60 17.39 18.02
C THR A 169 -3.44 18.16 17.00
N ASP A 170 -2.86 18.65 15.90
CA ASP A 170 -3.61 19.38 14.88
C ASP A 170 -4.42 18.43 13.99
N SER A 171 -5.66 18.18 14.42
CA SER A 171 -6.64 17.38 13.69
C SER A 171 -6.89 17.89 12.27
N SER A 172 -6.71 19.19 12.01
CA SER A 172 -6.95 19.77 10.69
C SER A 172 -5.84 19.37 9.70
N LEU A 173 -4.60 19.30 10.18
CA LEU A 173 -3.43 18.86 9.41
C LEU A 173 -3.52 17.38 9.06
N ARG A 174 -3.87 16.54 10.05
CA ARG A 174 -4.06 15.10 9.83
C ARG A 174 -5.15 14.86 8.79
N ALA A 175 -6.29 15.53 8.89
CA ALA A 175 -7.39 15.40 7.93
C ALA A 175 -6.96 15.81 6.51
N ARG A 176 -6.28 16.95 6.34
CA ARG A 176 -5.78 17.41 5.03
C ARG A 176 -4.77 16.44 4.42
N SER A 177 -3.82 15.94 5.21
CA SER A 177 -2.83 14.95 4.75
C SER A 177 -3.51 13.66 4.30
N LEU A 178 -4.46 13.13 5.08
CA LEU A 178 -5.23 11.94 4.69
C LEU A 178 -6.03 12.18 3.40
N CYS A 179 -6.72 13.31 3.26
CA CYS A 179 -7.47 13.62 2.02
C CYS A 179 -6.56 13.66 0.78
N LEU A 180 -5.38 14.28 0.88
CA LEU A 180 -4.41 14.35 -0.21
C LEU A 180 -3.89 12.98 -0.60
N VAL A 181 -3.58 12.13 0.38
CA VAL A 181 -3.09 10.78 0.12
C VAL A 181 -4.22 9.88 -0.42
N ILE A 182 -5.46 10.05 0.04
CA ILE A 182 -6.63 9.36 -0.55
C ILE A 182 -6.76 9.70 -2.02
N LEU A 183 -6.68 10.99 -2.38
CA LEU A 183 -6.74 11.42 -3.78
C LEU A 183 -5.58 10.85 -4.60
N TYR A 184 -4.35 10.89 -4.05
CA TYR A 184 -3.18 10.30 -4.70
C TYR A 184 -3.37 8.80 -4.98
N GLN A 185 -3.78 8.04 -3.97
CA GLN A 185 -3.98 6.59 -4.08
C GLN A 185 -5.17 6.25 -4.99
N PHE A 186 -6.22 7.07 -4.98
CA PHE A 186 -7.38 6.92 -5.86
C PHE A 186 -7.01 7.14 -7.33
N PHE A 187 -6.26 8.20 -7.65
CA PHE A 187 -5.78 8.45 -9.00
C PHE A 187 -4.81 7.36 -9.47
N ARG A 188 -3.98 6.85 -8.56
CA ARG A 188 -3.08 5.74 -8.86
C ARG A 188 -3.84 4.45 -9.21
N GLU A 189 -4.90 4.14 -8.48
CA GLU A 189 -5.72 2.94 -8.71
C GLU A 189 -6.63 3.07 -9.95
N THR A 190 -7.04 4.29 -10.30
CA THR A 190 -7.87 4.56 -11.49
C THR A 190 -7.07 4.72 -12.80
N GLY A 191 -5.74 4.61 -12.75
CA GLY A 191 -4.89 4.57 -13.94
C GLY A 191 -4.62 5.94 -14.60
N ILE A 192 -4.96 7.05 -13.93
CA ILE A 192 -4.50 8.37 -14.35
C ILE A 192 -2.99 8.41 -14.16
N SER A 193 -2.27 8.80 -15.22
CA SER A 193 -0.81 8.62 -15.34
C SER A 193 -0.06 9.08 -14.09
N LEU A 194 0.76 8.16 -13.56
CA LEU A 194 1.56 8.32 -12.32
C LEU A 194 2.40 9.62 -12.31
N LEU A 195 2.79 10.12 -13.49
CA LEU A 195 3.51 11.38 -13.65
C LEU A 195 2.65 12.59 -13.25
N GLY A 196 1.38 12.62 -13.66
CA GLY A 196 0.44 13.69 -13.32
C GLY A 196 0.07 13.65 -11.85
N ALA A 197 -0.22 12.46 -11.30
CA ALA A 197 -0.56 12.30 -9.89
C ALA A 197 0.61 12.66 -8.95
N ARG A 198 1.86 12.38 -9.36
CA ARG A 198 3.07 12.70 -8.58
C ARG A 198 3.39 14.19 -8.60
N PHE A 199 3.23 14.86 -9.76
CA PHE A 199 3.34 16.33 -9.85
C PHE A 199 2.23 17.02 -9.03
N LEU A 200 0.98 16.59 -9.22
CA LEU A 200 -0.16 17.16 -8.49
C LEU A 200 -0.01 16.97 -6.98
N TYR A 201 0.43 15.79 -6.54
CA TYR A 201 0.71 15.52 -5.13
C TYR A 201 1.82 16.43 -4.61
N TRP A 202 2.95 16.55 -5.31
CA TRP A 202 4.07 17.37 -4.85
C TRP A 202 3.74 18.87 -4.81
N ASP A 203 2.98 19.38 -5.79
CA ASP A 203 2.55 20.78 -5.86
C ASP A 203 1.49 21.10 -4.80
N LEU A 204 0.50 20.21 -4.60
CA LEU A 204 -0.49 20.34 -3.51
C LEU A 204 0.17 20.25 -2.13
N PHE A 205 1.20 19.41 -2.00
CA PHE A 205 1.94 19.19 -0.78
C PHE A 205 2.82 20.41 -0.44
N ARG A 206 3.49 21.01 -1.43
CA ARG A 206 4.17 22.32 -1.28
C ARG A 206 3.19 23.42 -0.90
N TYR A 207 2.02 23.49 -1.54
CA TYR A 207 1.02 24.52 -1.26
C TYR A 207 0.47 24.42 0.17
N CYS A 208 0.27 23.20 0.69
CA CYS A 208 -0.14 22.99 2.08
C CYS A 208 0.98 23.28 3.09
N GLY A 209 2.25 22.95 2.76
CA GLY A 209 3.39 23.23 3.63
C GLY A 209 3.77 24.71 3.73
N HIS A 210 3.63 25.49 2.65
CA HIS A 210 4.01 26.90 2.63
C HIS A 210 3.10 27.81 3.48
N LYS A 211 1.82 27.44 3.65
CA LYS A 211 0.87 28.17 4.51
C LYS A 211 1.12 28.02 6.02
N GLN A 212 2.05 27.15 6.43
CA GLN A 212 2.42 26.97 7.85
C GLN A 212 3.66 27.75 8.28
N LEU A 213 4.45 28.28 7.34
CA LEU A 213 5.67 29.04 7.61
C LEU A 213 5.49 30.56 7.49
N SER A 214 4.27 31.02 7.19
CA SER A 214 3.86 32.43 7.11
C SER A 214 2.97 32.82 8.27
#